data_AF-A0A6B3FVJ3-F1
#
_entry.id   AF-A0A6B3FVJ3-F1
#
_cell.length_a   1.000
_cell.length_b   1.000
_cell.length_c   1.000
_cell.angle_alpha   90.00
_cell.angle_beta   90.00
_cell.angle_gamma   90.00
#
_symmetry.space_group_name_H-M   'P 1'
#
loop_
_entity.id
_entity.type
_entity.pdbx_description
1 polymer ?
#
loop_
_entity_poly.entity_id
_entity_poly.type
_entity_poly.pdbx_seq_one_letter_code
_entity_poly.pdbx_strand_id
1 'polypeptide(L)'
;NLDEFFMVRVAGLKRRIATGVATRSASGLQPREVLDLIWTRSRELMARHAACFQQDIAPDLSDEGIQLIRWPDLTEKEQARLFTFFRQRVFPVLTPLAVDPAHPFPYISGLSLNLAVVVRNPVSGHRHFARVKVPPLLTRFLEASPQRYVPIEDVIAAHLEELFPGMEVLAHHMFRVTRNEDLEVEEDDAENLLQALEKELMRRRFGPPVRLEVEESIDPYVLDLLVRELKVSDAEVYPLPGPLDLTGLFAIASLDRPELKYPKFVAGTHRDLAEVESASAPDIFAALRERDVLLHHPYDSFSTS
;
A
#
# COMPACT_ATOMS: atom_id res chain seq x y z
N ASN A 1 -5.87 -6.17 -3.26
CA ASN A 1 -6.24 -7.56 -2.91
C ASN A 1 -5.62 -8.01 -1.59
N LEU A 2 -4.31 -8.29 -1.51
CA LEU A 2 -3.73 -8.80 -0.26
C LEU A 2 -3.88 -7.82 0.91
N ASP A 3 -3.70 -6.52 0.66
CA ASP A 3 -3.95 -5.47 1.66
C ASP A 3 -5.37 -5.56 2.24
N GLU A 4 -6.40 -5.56 1.39
CA GLU A 4 -7.80 -5.71 1.79
C GLU A 4 -8.03 -7.01 2.58
N PHE A 5 -7.47 -8.14 2.12
CA PHE A 5 -7.60 -9.41 2.82
C PHE A 5 -7.07 -9.32 4.26
N PHE A 6 -5.95 -8.62 4.47
CA PHE A 6 -5.45 -8.36 5.83
C PHE A 6 -6.36 -7.40 6.61
N MET A 7 -6.77 -6.30 5.99
CA MET A 7 -7.59 -5.25 6.61
C MET A 7 -8.95 -5.78 7.07
N VAL A 8 -9.60 -6.62 6.26
CA VAL A 8 -10.97 -7.09 6.49
C VAL A 8 -10.96 -8.51 7.07
N ARG A 9 -10.48 -9.49 6.29
CA ARG A 9 -10.64 -10.92 6.62
C ARG A 9 -9.77 -11.35 7.80
N VAL A 10 -8.49 -10.98 7.78
CA VAL A 10 -7.56 -11.31 8.87
C VAL A 10 -7.92 -10.54 10.14
N ALA A 11 -8.24 -9.26 10.02
CA ALA A 11 -8.68 -8.46 11.15
C ALA A 11 -9.97 -9.01 11.80
N GLY A 12 -10.97 -9.36 10.99
CA GLY A 12 -12.22 -9.96 11.44
C GLY A 12 -11.99 -11.27 12.17
N LEU A 13 -11.16 -12.17 11.61
CA LEU A 13 -10.79 -13.42 12.26
C LEU A 13 -10.09 -13.18 13.62
N LYS A 14 -9.10 -12.29 13.68
CA LYS A 14 -8.42 -11.93 14.93
C LYS A 14 -9.40 -11.38 15.98
N ARG A 15 -10.33 -10.53 15.57
CA ARG A 15 -11.35 -9.97 16.45
C ARG A 15 -12.24 -11.07 17.03
N ARG A 16 -12.76 -11.98 16.20
CA ARG A 16 -13.59 -13.11 16.65
C ARG A 16 -12.82 -14.04 17.62
N ILE A 17 -11.53 -14.26 17.37
CA ILE A 17 -10.67 -15.04 18.28
C ILE A 17 -10.54 -14.33 19.63
N ALA A 18 -10.29 -13.02 19.63
CA ALA A 18 -10.13 -12.23 20.84
C ALA A 18 -11.42 -12.13 21.67
N THR A 19 -12.60 -12.14 21.04
CA THR A 19 -13.90 -12.13 21.73
C THR A 19 -14.41 -13.52 22.13
N GLY A 20 -13.72 -14.59 21.72
CA GLY A 20 -14.15 -15.97 21.98
C GLY A 20 -15.34 -16.45 21.14
N VAL A 21 -15.70 -15.70 20.09
CA VAL A 21 -16.86 -16.00 19.22
C VAL A 21 -16.42 -16.74 17.95
N ALA A 22 -15.12 -16.88 17.70
CA ALA A 22 -14.62 -17.58 16.51
C ALA A 22 -14.97 -19.08 16.56
N THR A 23 -15.68 -19.54 15.53
CA THR A 23 -16.05 -20.94 15.31
C THR A 23 -15.06 -21.61 14.36
N ARG A 24 -15.09 -22.96 14.32
CA ARG A 24 -14.29 -23.72 13.35
C ARG A 24 -14.63 -23.30 11.92
N SER A 25 -13.62 -23.31 11.05
CA SER A 25 -13.83 -23.06 9.62
C SER A 25 -14.68 -24.16 8.98
N ALA A 26 -15.18 -23.92 7.76
CA ALA A 26 -15.86 -24.94 6.96
C ALA A 26 -14.99 -26.19 6.68
N SER A 27 -13.66 -26.05 6.75
CA SER A 27 -12.70 -27.15 6.63
C SER A 27 -12.42 -27.88 7.96
N GLY A 28 -13.10 -27.51 9.04
CA GLY A 28 -12.96 -28.13 10.37
C GLY A 28 -11.79 -27.60 11.22
N LEU A 29 -10.97 -26.68 10.69
CA LEU A 29 -9.83 -26.11 11.40
C LEU A 29 -10.27 -25.15 12.51
N GLN A 30 -9.50 -25.14 13.60
CA GLN A 30 -9.65 -24.12 14.63
C GLN A 30 -9.24 -22.75 14.11
N PRO A 31 -9.86 -21.65 14.58
CA PRO A 31 -9.52 -20.28 14.18
C PRO A 31 -8.02 -19.95 14.25
N ARG A 32 -7.32 -20.45 15.27
CA ARG A 32 -5.86 -20.25 15.42
C ARG A 32 -5.05 -21.03 14.39
N GLU A 33 -5.48 -22.23 14.03
CA GLU A 33 -4.83 -23.02 12.97
C GLU A 33 -5.01 -22.33 11.60
N VAL A 34 -6.19 -21.75 11.34
CA VAL A 34 -6.43 -20.94 10.14
C VAL A 34 -5.49 -19.72 10.12
N LEU A 35 -5.31 -19.08 11.28
CA LEU A 35 -4.35 -17.99 11.47
C LEU A 35 -2.94 -18.43 11.06
N ASP A 36 -2.41 -19.48 11.68
CA ASP A 36 -1.04 -19.94 11.41
C ASP A 36 -0.82 -20.31 9.94
N LEU A 37 -1.83 -20.89 9.28
CA LEU A 37 -1.81 -21.18 7.85
C LEU A 37 -1.80 -19.92 7.00
N ILE A 38 -2.65 -18.93 7.32
CA ILE A 38 -2.66 -17.65 6.60
C ILE A 38 -1.27 -17.02 6.68
N TRP A 39 -0.60 -17.06 7.85
CA TRP A 39 0.67 -16.38 8.09
C TRP A 39 1.80 -17.05 7.31
N THR A 40 1.74 -18.37 7.23
CA THR A 40 2.68 -19.16 6.43
C THR A 40 2.51 -18.85 4.94
N ARG A 41 1.27 -18.90 4.44
CA ARG A 41 0.97 -18.68 3.02
C ARG A 41 1.18 -17.25 2.56
N SER A 42 0.82 -16.25 3.37
CA SER A 42 1.03 -14.84 3.05
C SER A 42 2.52 -14.53 2.93
N ARG A 43 3.38 -15.07 3.81
CA ARG A 43 4.84 -14.90 3.71
C ARG A 43 5.39 -15.46 2.42
N GLU A 44 5.00 -16.69 2.07
CA GLU A 44 5.38 -17.31 0.78
C GLU A 44 4.94 -16.45 -0.41
N LEU A 45 3.71 -15.95 -0.40
CA LEU A 45 3.18 -15.11 -1.48
C LEU A 45 3.91 -13.76 -1.59
N MET A 46 4.18 -13.10 -0.47
CA MET A 46 4.84 -11.79 -0.47
C MET A 46 6.31 -11.89 -0.88
N ALA A 47 7.02 -12.94 -0.43
CA ALA A 47 8.37 -13.23 -0.90
C ALA A 47 8.39 -13.49 -2.41
N ARG A 48 7.42 -14.25 -2.94
CA ARG A 48 7.28 -14.48 -4.38
C ARG A 48 6.98 -13.21 -5.17
N HIS A 49 6.14 -12.31 -4.66
CA HIS A 49 5.86 -11.03 -5.30
C HIS A 49 7.13 -10.17 -5.41
N ALA A 50 7.90 -10.10 -4.31
CA ALA A 50 9.13 -9.32 -4.29
C ALA A 50 10.20 -9.92 -5.22
N ALA A 51 10.34 -11.25 -5.22
CA ALA A 51 11.24 -11.95 -6.14
C ALA A 51 10.84 -11.73 -7.61
N CYS A 52 9.56 -11.87 -7.95
CA CYS A 52 9.07 -11.62 -9.31
C CYS A 52 9.36 -10.19 -9.78
N PHE A 53 9.17 -9.20 -8.90
CA PHE A 53 9.53 -7.83 -9.22
C PHE A 53 11.04 -7.68 -9.51
N GLN A 54 11.90 -8.21 -8.64
CA GLN A 54 13.35 -8.00 -8.74
C GLN A 54 14.03 -8.83 -9.83
N GLN A 55 13.53 -10.04 -10.07
CA GLN A 55 14.18 -11.04 -10.92
C GLN A 55 13.60 -11.08 -12.34
N ASP A 56 12.33 -10.69 -12.50
CA ASP A 56 11.64 -10.74 -13.78
C ASP A 56 11.26 -9.33 -14.24
N ILE A 57 10.38 -8.64 -13.51
CA ILE A 57 9.74 -7.40 -13.98
C ILE A 57 10.72 -6.24 -14.12
N ALA A 58 11.58 -5.99 -13.12
CA ALA A 58 12.52 -4.88 -13.18
C ALA A 58 13.59 -5.06 -14.28
N PRO A 59 14.19 -6.26 -14.47
CA PRO A 59 15.01 -6.56 -15.64
C PRO A 59 14.28 -6.37 -16.98
N ASP A 60 13.09 -6.94 -17.15
CA ASP A 60 12.33 -6.84 -18.40
C ASP A 60 11.96 -5.38 -18.74
N LEU A 61 11.60 -4.58 -17.74
CA LEU A 61 11.39 -3.15 -17.92
C LEU A 61 12.67 -2.43 -18.38
N SER A 62 13.82 -2.80 -17.83
CA SER A 62 15.11 -2.21 -18.20
C SER A 62 15.47 -2.52 -19.66
N ASP A 63 15.19 -3.75 -20.14
CA ASP A 63 15.38 -4.14 -21.54
C ASP A 63 14.50 -3.31 -22.49
N GLU A 64 13.31 -2.90 -22.03
CA GLU A 64 12.40 -1.98 -22.72
C GLU A 64 12.72 -0.48 -22.48
N GLY A 65 13.86 -0.18 -21.85
CA GLY A 65 14.36 1.18 -21.62
C GLY A 65 13.79 1.91 -20.41
N ILE A 66 12.98 1.23 -19.57
CA ILE A 66 12.40 1.78 -18.34
C ILE A 66 13.21 1.28 -17.15
N GLN A 67 13.95 2.16 -16.50
CA GLN A 67 14.83 1.78 -15.40
C GLN A 67 14.28 2.24 -14.05
N LEU A 68 14.13 1.30 -13.12
CA LEU A 68 13.82 1.59 -11.72
C LEU A 68 15.12 1.50 -10.92
N ILE A 69 15.66 2.66 -10.54
CA ILE A 69 16.99 2.79 -9.95
C ILE A 69 16.92 3.31 -8.52
N ARG A 70 17.88 2.90 -7.68
CA ARG A 70 18.00 3.34 -6.29
C ARG A 70 18.86 4.60 -6.24
N TRP A 71 18.74 5.38 -5.16
CA TRP A 71 19.47 6.64 -5.01
C TRP A 71 20.99 6.55 -5.26
N PRO A 72 21.72 5.54 -4.73
CA PRO A 72 23.17 5.43 -4.95
C PRO A 72 23.58 5.23 -6.41
N ASP A 73 22.67 4.74 -7.26
CA ASP A 73 22.94 4.44 -8.67
C ASP A 73 22.60 5.61 -9.60
N LEU A 74 22.15 6.74 -9.03
CA LEU A 74 21.91 7.98 -9.76
C LEU A 74 23.23 8.71 -10.04
N THR A 75 23.32 9.31 -11.22
CA THR A 75 24.39 10.25 -11.55
C THR A 75 24.28 11.53 -10.70
N GLU A 76 25.39 12.23 -10.48
CA GLU A 76 25.39 13.50 -9.73
C GLU A 76 24.41 14.53 -10.29
N LYS A 77 24.26 14.57 -11.62
CA LYS A 77 23.30 15.46 -12.30
C LYS A 77 21.85 15.11 -11.99
N GLU A 78 21.53 13.81 -11.97
CA GLU A 78 20.21 13.32 -11.58
C GLU A 78 19.91 13.64 -10.10
N GLN A 79 20.88 13.41 -9.22
CA GLN A 79 20.76 13.74 -7.79
C GLN A 79 20.54 15.24 -7.58
N ALA A 80 21.29 16.12 -8.24
CA ALA A 80 21.13 17.58 -8.12
C ALA A 80 19.74 18.06 -8.60
N ARG A 81 19.20 17.45 -9.67
CA ARG A 81 17.84 17.74 -10.14
C ARG A 81 16.80 17.31 -9.11
N LEU A 82 16.93 16.09 -8.58
CA LEU A 82 16.01 15.55 -7.59
C LEU A 82 16.09 16.29 -6.25
N PHE A 83 17.27 16.79 -5.86
CA PHE A 83 17.42 17.67 -4.70
C PHE A 83 16.62 18.97 -4.85
N THR A 84 16.68 19.59 -6.03
CA THR A 84 15.88 20.79 -6.32
C THR A 84 14.38 20.48 -6.20
N PHE A 85 13.95 19.35 -6.77
CA PHE A 85 12.57 18.88 -6.65
C PHE A 85 12.17 18.59 -5.19
N PHE A 86 13.05 17.92 -4.43
CA PHE A 86 12.85 17.63 -3.01
C PHE A 86 12.57 18.91 -2.24
N ARG A 87 13.47 19.90 -2.30
CA ARG A 87 13.32 21.16 -1.56
C ARG A 87 12.08 21.95 -1.92
N GLN A 88 11.67 21.92 -3.20
CA GLN A 88 10.54 22.72 -3.69
C GLN A 88 9.18 22.04 -3.52
N ARG A 89 9.11 20.71 -3.61
CA ARG A 89 7.85 19.96 -3.71
C ARG A 89 7.65 18.92 -2.61
N VAL A 90 8.72 18.28 -2.16
CA VAL A 90 8.63 17.17 -1.18
C VAL A 90 8.80 17.70 0.24
N PHE A 91 9.90 18.39 0.53
CA PHE A 91 10.23 18.91 1.86
C PHE A 91 9.09 19.70 2.52
N PRO A 92 8.38 20.63 1.83
CA PRO A 92 7.32 21.43 2.46
C PRO A 92 6.12 20.63 2.96
N VAL A 93 5.93 19.39 2.48
CA VAL A 93 4.83 18.50 2.88
C VAL A 93 5.28 17.38 3.82
N LEU A 94 6.56 17.32 4.16
CA LEU A 94 7.08 16.38 5.15
C LEU A 94 6.92 16.94 6.55
N THR A 95 6.50 16.09 7.48
CA THR A 95 6.45 16.40 8.90
C THR A 95 7.10 15.25 9.67
N PRO A 96 8.36 15.40 10.12
CA PRO A 96 9.00 14.41 10.95
C PRO A 96 8.32 14.38 12.32
N LEU A 97 8.02 13.18 12.82
CA LEU A 97 7.45 12.96 14.15
C LEU A 97 8.49 12.26 15.03
N ALA A 98 9.15 13.01 15.89
CA ALA A 98 10.08 12.48 16.88
C ALA A 98 9.34 11.77 18.02
N VAL A 99 9.96 10.74 18.57
CA VAL A 99 9.48 9.97 19.73
C VAL A 99 10.44 10.16 20.89
N ASP A 100 9.90 10.63 22.01
CA ASP A 100 10.61 10.88 23.26
C ASP A 100 9.63 10.76 24.45
N PRO A 101 10.08 10.85 25.72
CA PRO A 101 9.17 10.72 26.87
C PRO A 101 8.03 11.75 26.92
N ALA A 102 8.18 12.92 26.30
CA ALA A 102 7.15 13.94 26.18
C ALA A 102 6.27 13.74 24.93
N HIS A 103 6.77 13.03 23.91
CA HIS A 103 6.09 12.75 22.64
C HIS A 103 6.00 11.23 22.41
N PRO A 104 4.89 10.57 22.82
CA PRO A 104 4.76 9.13 22.69
C PRO A 104 4.73 8.69 21.22
N PHE A 105 4.94 7.40 20.99
CA PHE A 105 4.98 6.82 19.65
C PHE A 105 3.74 7.22 18.82
N PRO A 106 3.93 7.81 17.62
CA PRO A 106 2.83 8.39 16.87
C PRO A 106 1.92 7.32 16.29
N TYR A 107 0.66 7.70 16.06
CA TYR A 107 -0.21 6.87 15.25
C TYR A 107 0.32 6.71 13.82
N ILE A 108 0.42 5.46 13.36
CA ILE A 108 0.81 5.13 11.98
C ILE A 108 -0.43 4.79 11.17
N SER A 109 -0.70 5.55 10.11
CA SER A 109 -1.84 5.29 9.21
C SER A 109 -1.73 3.90 8.56
N GLY A 110 -2.88 3.26 8.32
CA GLY A 110 -2.96 2.06 7.48
C GLY A 110 -2.42 2.34 6.08
N LEU A 111 -1.80 1.32 5.49
CA LEU A 111 -1.23 1.28 4.13
C LEU A 111 -0.16 2.33 3.80
N SER A 112 0.18 3.21 4.75
CA SER A 112 1.23 4.20 4.55
C SER A 112 2.62 3.60 4.58
N LEU A 113 3.45 3.99 3.61
CA LEU A 113 4.88 3.79 3.64
C LEU A 113 5.54 4.86 4.54
N ASN A 114 6.46 4.43 5.39
CA ASN A 114 7.12 5.28 6.38
C ASN A 114 8.61 4.96 6.45
N LEU A 115 9.40 5.98 6.81
CA LEU A 115 10.79 5.83 7.22
C LEU A 115 10.83 5.85 8.75
N ALA A 116 11.43 4.81 9.32
CA ALA A 116 11.90 4.77 10.70
C ALA A 116 13.33 5.34 10.72
N VAL A 117 13.51 6.51 11.33
CA VAL A 117 14.79 7.23 11.36
C VAL A 117 15.35 7.22 12.77
N VAL A 118 16.61 6.84 12.92
CA VAL A 118 17.33 6.96 14.19
C VAL A 118 18.24 8.17 14.09
N VAL A 119 18.03 9.15 14.97
CA VAL A 119 18.85 10.36 15.04
C VAL A 119 19.57 10.45 16.38
N ARG A 120 20.74 11.06 16.42
CA ARG A 120 21.52 11.31 17.64
C ARG A 120 21.67 12.81 17.86
N ASN A 121 21.45 13.25 19.09
CA ASN A 121 21.85 14.59 19.50
C ASN A 121 23.37 14.58 19.73
N PRO A 122 24.17 15.37 18.99
CA PRO A 122 25.62 15.34 19.11
C PRO A 122 26.15 15.89 20.44
N VAL A 123 25.36 16.69 21.16
CA VAL A 123 25.73 17.30 22.45
C VAL A 123 25.46 16.34 23.61
N SER A 124 24.25 15.76 23.69
CA SER A 124 23.88 14.84 24.78
C SER A 124 24.25 13.38 24.50
N GLY A 125 24.51 13.02 23.24
CA GLY A 125 24.73 11.64 22.81
C GLY A 125 23.46 10.78 22.75
N HIS A 126 22.31 11.32 23.14
CA HIS A 126 21.05 10.58 23.19
C HIS A 126 20.55 10.24 21.78
N ARG A 127 20.09 9.00 21.61
CA ARG A 127 19.43 8.53 20.38
C ARG A 127 17.93 8.74 20.50
N HIS A 128 17.32 9.22 19.42
CA HIS A 128 15.89 9.40 19.28
C HIS A 128 15.40 8.65 18.06
N PHE A 129 14.18 8.12 18.16
CA PHE A 129 13.46 7.60 17.01
C PHE A 129 12.63 8.74 16.42
N ALA A 130 12.57 8.82 15.10
CA ALA A 130 11.65 9.70 14.39
C ALA A 130 11.00 8.95 13.24
N ARG A 131 9.76 9.28 12.96
CA ARG A 131 8.99 8.74 11.84
C ARG A 131 8.81 9.81 10.78
N VAL A 132 9.13 9.49 9.53
CA VAL A 132 8.82 10.33 8.37
C VAL A 132 7.85 9.56 7.48
N LYS A 133 6.67 10.12 7.22
CA LYS A 133 5.66 9.48 6.36
C LYS A 133 5.93 9.85 4.91
N VAL A 134 5.93 8.86 4.01
CA VAL A 134 6.00 9.12 2.57
C VAL A 134 4.67 9.73 2.11
N PRO A 135 4.66 10.93 1.49
CA PRO A 135 3.41 11.59 1.10
C PRO A 135 2.68 10.83 -0.02
N PRO A 136 1.44 10.35 0.21
CA PRO A 136 0.71 9.57 -0.79
C PRO A 136 0.18 10.41 -1.96
N LEU A 137 0.17 11.74 -1.82
CA LEU A 137 -0.30 12.69 -2.85
C LEU A 137 0.72 12.87 -3.98
N LEU A 138 1.98 12.46 -3.76
CA LEU A 138 3.05 12.56 -4.75
C LEU A 138 3.21 11.23 -5.47
N THR A 139 3.54 11.28 -6.75
CA THR A 139 3.91 10.08 -7.51
C THR A 139 5.08 9.39 -6.82
N ARG A 140 4.93 8.12 -6.50
CA ARG A 140 5.94 7.36 -5.77
C ARG A 140 7.25 7.21 -6.54
N PHE A 141 7.19 7.04 -7.85
CA PHE A 141 8.36 6.93 -8.71
C PHE A 141 8.62 8.26 -9.43
N LEU A 142 9.71 8.94 -9.03
CA LEU A 142 10.11 10.23 -9.59
C LEU A 142 11.06 10.03 -10.76
N GLU A 143 10.79 10.69 -11.88
CA GLU A 143 11.65 10.64 -13.05
C GLU A 143 12.92 11.49 -12.83
N ALA A 144 14.06 10.82 -12.70
CA ALA A 144 15.36 11.44 -12.53
C ALA A 144 15.91 11.99 -13.86
N SER A 145 15.80 11.18 -14.90
CA SER A 145 16.07 11.48 -16.30
C SER A 145 15.13 10.65 -17.18
N PRO A 146 15.01 10.90 -18.50
CA PRO A 146 14.03 10.21 -19.34
C PRO A 146 14.02 8.70 -19.13
N GLN A 147 12.86 8.16 -18.76
CA GLN A 147 12.63 6.73 -18.48
C GLN A 147 13.45 6.12 -17.33
N ARG A 148 14.11 6.93 -16.49
CA ARG A 148 14.84 6.51 -15.29
C ARG A 148 14.14 7.04 -14.06
N TYR A 149 13.62 6.14 -13.24
CA TYR A 149 12.77 6.47 -12.09
C TYR A 149 13.40 6.03 -10.78
N VAL A 150 13.32 6.88 -9.76
CA VAL A 150 13.74 6.60 -8.40
C VAL A 150 12.55 6.64 -7.44
N PRO A 151 12.44 5.73 -6.47
CA PRO A 151 11.42 5.82 -5.43
C PRO A 151 11.58 7.10 -4.59
N ILE A 152 10.48 7.79 -4.31
CA ILE A 152 10.47 9.04 -3.55
C ILE A 152 11.01 8.83 -2.12
N GLU A 153 10.79 7.67 -1.52
CA GLU A 153 11.33 7.34 -0.22
C GLU A 153 12.86 7.33 -0.18
N ASP A 154 13.54 7.00 -1.28
CA ASP A 154 14.99 7.07 -1.39
C ASP A 154 15.45 8.53 -1.47
N VAL A 155 14.70 9.37 -2.20
CA VAL A 155 14.96 10.82 -2.27
C VAL A 155 14.76 11.47 -0.90
N ILE A 156 13.75 11.05 -0.14
CA ILE A 156 13.55 11.53 1.24
C ILE A 156 14.70 11.04 2.14
N ALA A 157 15.06 9.76 2.04
CA ALA A 157 16.13 9.15 2.82
C ALA A 157 17.49 9.83 2.62
N ALA A 158 17.81 10.18 1.37
CA ALA A 158 19.05 10.87 1.01
C ALA A 158 19.18 12.28 1.60
N HIS A 159 18.08 12.91 2.00
CA HIS A 159 18.06 14.29 2.51
C HIS A 159 17.44 14.40 3.91
N LEU A 160 17.51 13.33 4.70
CA LEU A 160 17.01 13.35 6.08
C LEU A 160 17.67 14.44 6.93
N GLU A 161 18.91 14.82 6.64
CA GLU A 161 19.60 15.91 7.34
C GLU A 161 18.86 17.25 7.26
N GLU A 162 18.14 17.54 6.16
CA GLU A 162 17.32 18.76 6.06
C GLU A 162 16.12 18.72 7.03
N LEU A 163 15.62 17.53 7.38
CA LEU A 163 14.49 17.35 8.29
C LEU A 163 14.90 17.35 9.76
N PHE A 164 16.17 17.09 10.06
CA PHE A 164 16.69 16.96 11.41
C PHE A 164 17.88 17.89 11.67
N PRO A 165 17.70 19.22 11.55
CA PRO A 165 18.80 20.17 11.71
C PRO A 165 19.40 20.09 13.12
N GLY A 166 20.72 20.03 13.20
CA GLY A 166 21.47 19.93 14.46
C GLY A 166 21.49 18.53 15.08
N MET A 167 20.90 17.53 14.41
CA MET A 167 20.97 16.12 14.79
C MET A 167 21.77 15.35 13.75
N GLU A 168 22.34 14.22 14.17
CA GLU A 168 23.04 13.30 13.28
C GLU A 168 22.14 12.11 12.93
N VAL A 169 21.90 11.89 11.65
CA VAL A 169 21.13 10.74 11.18
C VAL A 169 22.03 9.49 11.21
N LEU A 170 21.67 8.51 12.05
CA LEU A 170 22.44 7.28 12.22
C LEU A 170 21.99 6.17 11.27
N ALA A 171 20.68 6.04 11.07
CA ALA A 171 20.07 5.00 10.25
C ALA A 171 18.67 5.40 9.80
N HIS A 172 18.22 4.83 8.69
CA HIS A 172 16.82 4.87 8.27
C HIS A 172 16.38 3.52 7.71
N HIS A 173 15.12 3.13 7.93
CA HIS A 173 14.56 1.88 7.41
C HIS A 173 13.12 2.09 6.95
N MET A 174 12.74 1.45 5.85
CA MET A 174 11.37 1.51 5.34
C MET A 174 10.48 0.52 6.09
N PHE A 175 9.28 0.98 6.45
CA PHE A 175 8.25 0.11 7.01
C PHE A 175 6.85 0.56 6.58
N ARG A 176 5.92 -0.39 6.52
CA ARG A 176 4.52 -0.17 6.18
C ARG A 176 3.63 -0.95 7.12
N VAL A 177 2.55 -0.30 7.56
CA VAL A 177 1.61 -0.90 8.52
C VAL A 177 0.27 -1.09 7.85
N THR A 178 -0.26 -2.31 7.89
CA THR A 178 -1.66 -2.58 7.53
C THR A 178 -2.49 -2.64 8.82
N ARG A 179 -3.63 -1.96 8.82
CA ARG A 179 -4.56 -1.91 9.96
C ARG A 179 -5.93 -2.33 9.48
N ASN A 180 -6.75 -2.79 10.42
CA ASN A 180 -8.18 -2.84 10.16
C ASN A 180 -8.70 -1.42 9.91
N GLU A 181 -9.14 -1.13 8.68
CA GLU A 181 -9.88 0.08 8.36
C GLU A 181 -11.38 -0.27 8.34
N ASP A 182 -12.20 0.61 8.90
CA ASP A 182 -13.67 0.54 8.97
C ASP A 182 -14.32 0.62 7.56
N LEU A 183 -13.92 -0.26 6.64
CA LEU A 183 -14.51 -0.38 5.32
C LEU A 183 -15.33 -1.67 5.24
N GLU A 184 -16.64 -1.39 5.34
CA GLU A 184 -17.79 -2.20 4.97
C GLU A 184 -18.20 -3.30 5.96
N VAL A 185 -19.42 -3.11 6.44
CA VAL A 185 -20.22 -4.04 7.22
C VAL A 185 -20.16 -5.40 6.53
N GLU A 186 -19.64 -6.43 7.20
CA GLU A 186 -19.78 -7.82 6.73
C GLU A 186 -21.29 -8.10 6.60
N GLU A 187 -21.81 -8.23 5.37
CA GLU A 187 -23.24 -8.46 5.08
C GLU A 187 -23.77 -9.84 5.55
N ASP A 188 -22.96 -10.64 6.25
CA ASP A 188 -23.28 -12.05 6.56
C ASP A 188 -23.84 -12.32 7.97
N ASP A 189 -24.03 -11.33 8.86
CA ASP A 189 -24.56 -11.56 10.22
C ASP A 189 -25.82 -10.72 10.53
N ALA A 190 -26.97 -11.15 10.00
CA ALA A 190 -28.25 -10.42 10.00
C ALA A 190 -29.09 -10.48 11.29
N GLU A 191 -28.54 -10.69 12.50
CA GLU A 191 -29.37 -10.76 13.72
C GLU A 191 -28.98 -9.86 14.90
N ASN A 192 -27.94 -9.02 14.81
CA ASN A 192 -27.67 -8.06 15.91
C ASN A 192 -26.94 -6.76 15.50
N LEU A 193 -27.22 -6.29 14.29
CA LEU A 193 -26.53 -5.18 13.65
C LEU A 193 -26.59 -3.88 14.47
N LEU A 194 -27.74 -3.57 15.09
CA LEU A 194 -27.97 -2.27 15.74
C LEU A 194 -27.18 -2.10 17.05
N GLN A 195 -27.12 -3.15 17.89
CA GLN A 195 -26.35 -3.12 19.14
C GLN A 195 -24.84 -3.27 18.92
N ALA A 196 -24.43 -3.96 17.84
CA ALA A 196 -23.04 -3.99 17.39
C ALA A 196 -22.59 -2.60 16.92
N LEU A 197 -23.42 -1.91 16.11
CA LEU A 197 -23.15 -0.56 15.61
C LEU A 197 -22.92 0.44 16.75
N GLU A 198 -23.77 0.46 17.77
CA GLU A 198 -23.69 1.41 18.89
C GLU A 198 -22.43 1.23 19.75
N LYS A 199 -21.97 -0.01 19.95
CA LYS A 199 -20.71 -0.29 20.66
C LYS A 199 -19.46 -0.01 19.81
N GLU A 200 -19.57 -0.18 18.50
CA GLU A 200 -18.47 -0.03 17.55
C GLU A 200 -18.19 1.46 17.23
N LEU A 201 -19.24 2.29 17.21
CA LEU A 201 -19.18 3.75 17.08
C LEU A 201 -18.32 4.45 18.16
N MET A 202 -18.12 3.83 19.33
CA MET A 202 -17.40 4.43 20.47
C MET A 202 -15.91 4.03 20.57
N ARG A 203 -15.46 2.96 19.89
CA ARG A 203 -14.02 2.56 19.81
C ARG A 203 -13.29 3.17 18.61
N ARG A 204 -14.02 4.05 17.91
CA ARG A 204 -13.88 4.47 16.54
C ARG A 204 -12.84 5.56 16.36
N ARG A 205 -11.56 5.18 16.44
CA ARG A 205 -10.62 5.95 15.64
C ARG A 205 -9.66 5.11 14.83
N PHE A 206 -9.11 4.02 15.35
CA PHE A 206 -8.16 3.20 14.57
C PHE A 206 -8.17 1.73 14.97
N GLY A 207 -8.30 0.83 13.98
CA GLY A 207 -8.14 -0.60 14.20
C GLY A 207 -6.70 -0.98 14.59
N PRO A 208 -6.50 -2.07 15.35
CA PRO A 208 -5.17 -2.57 15.66
C PRO A 208 -4.43 -2.93 14.36
N PRO A 209 -3.09 -2.82 14.33
CA PRO A 209 -2.32 -3.36 13.22
C PRO A 209 -2.56 -4.87 13.09
N VAL A 210 -2.54 -5.32 11.85
CA VAL A 210 -2.69 -6.74 11.47
C VAL A 210 -1.49 -7.25 10.68
N ARG A 211 -0.62 -6.35 10.21
CA ARG A 211 0.60 -6.67 9.48
C ARG A 211 1.58 -5.51 9.55
N LEU A 212 2.84 -5.82 9.82
CA LEU A 212 3.98 -4.92 9.73
C LEU A 212 4.94 -5.43 8.66
N GLU A 213 5.08 -4.67 7.59
CA GLU A 213 6.07 -4.90 6.53
C GLU A 213 7.31 -4.06 6.83
N VAL A 214 8.49 -4.67 6.74
CA VAL A 214 9.78 -3.99 6.93
C VAL A 214 10.75 -4.44 5.85
N GLU A 215 11.67 -3.57 5.46
CA GLU A 215 12.78 -4.02 4.61
C GLU A 215 13.68 -4.98 5.38
N GLU A 216 14.19 -6.02 4.72
CA GLU A 216 15.13 -7.00 5.30
C GLU A 216 16.40 -6.37 5.89
N SER A 217 16.76 -5.18 5.41
CA SER A 217 17.89 -4.39 5.90
C SER A 217 17.61 -3.69 7.25
N ILE A 218 16.42 -3.87 7.85
CA ILE A 218 16.06 -3.22 9.10
C ILE A 218 16.99 -3.59 10.25
N ASP A 219 17.46 -2.58 10.98
CA ASP A 219 18.23 -2.79 12.19
C ASP A 219 17.37 -3.50 13.26
N PRO A 220 17.87 -4.56 13.92
CA PRO A 220 17.10 -5.32 14.90
C PRO A 220 16.56 -4.49 16.08
N TYR A 221 17.28 -3.44 16.50
CA TYR A 221 16.81 -2.57 17.58
C TYR A 221 15.66 -1.68 17.11
N VAL A 222 15.70 -1.20 15.86
CA VAL A 222 14.56 -0.48 15.27
C VAL A 222 13.36 -1.39 15.09
N LEU A 223 13.56 -2.65 14.67
CA LEU A 223 12.49 -3.62 14.54
C LEU A 223 11.81 -3.91 15.89
N ASP A 224 12.59 -4.20 16.94
CA ASP A 224 12.06 -4.43 18.30
C ASP A 224 11.23 -3.25 18.79
N LEU A 225 11.72 -2.03 18.57
CA LEU A 225 10.99 -0.81 18.88
C LEU A 225 9.64 -0.75 18.14
N LEU A 226 9.64 -0.98 16.82
CA LEU A 226 8.40 -0.97 16.04
C LEU A 226 7.42 -2.04 16.51
N VAL A 227 7.90 -3.26 16.77
CA VAL A 227 7.07 -4.39 17.25
C VAL A 227 6.42 -4.06 18.58
N ARG A 228 7.21 -3.55 19.53
CA ARG A 228 6.74 -3.17 20.87
C ARG A 228 5.74 -2.02 20.84
N GLU A 229 6.06 -0.93 20.15
CA GLU A 229 5.23 0.28 20.14
C GLU A 229 3.94 0.09 19.33
N LEU A 230 4.00 -0.66 18.23
CA LEU A 230 2.81 -1.00 17.42
C LEU A 230 1.98 -2.13 18.03
N LYS A 231 2.51 -2.85 19.04
CA LYS A 231 1.87 -4.01 19.68
C LYS A 231 1.49 -5.09 18.67
N VAL A 232 2.38 -5.34 17.72
CA VAL A 232 2.27 -6.46 16.77
C VAL A 232 3.03 -7.66 17.33
N SER A 233 2.60 -8.85 16.94
CA SER A 233 3.34 -10.09 17.22
C SER A 233 4.38 -10.36 16.12
N ASP A 234 5.41 -11.15 16.42
CA ASP A 234 6.42 -11.57 15.43
C ASP A 234 5.79 -12.32 14.24
N ALA A 235 4.67 -12.99 14.50
CA ALA A 235 3.87 -13.65 13.50
C ALA A 235 3.34 -12.66 12.42
N GLU A 236 3.17 -11.39 12.79
CA GLU A 236 2.63 -10.33 11.93
C GLU A 236 3.71 -9.46 11.29
N VAL A 237 4.98 -9.78 11.53
CA VAL A 237 6.12 -9.12 10.91
C VAL A 237 6.50 -9.84 9.62
N TYR A 238 6.66 -9.05 8.56
CA TYR A 238 7.02 -9.49 7.22
C TYR A 238 8.26 -8.74 6.75
N PRO A 239 9.45 -9.29 6.99
CA PRO A 239 10.69 -8.84 6.35
C PRO A 239 10.60 -9.15 4.85
N LEU A 240 10.82 -8.13 4.02
CA LEU A 240 10.76 -8.26 2.57
C LEU A 240 11.93 -7.52 1.93
N PRO A 241 12.43 -7.98 0.78
CA PRO A 241 13.45 -7.24 0.09
C PRO A 241 12.79 -5.97 -0.52
N GLY A 242 13.50 -4.84 -0.43
CA GLY A 242 12.99 -3.56 -0.90
C GLY A 242 12.92 -3.46 -2.42
N PRO A 243 12.12 -2.52 -2.97
CA PRO A 243 11.28 -1.57 -2.26
C PRO A 243 9.96 -2.21 -1.77
N LEU A 244 9.44 -1.73 -0.63
CA LEU A 244 8.13 -2.17 -0.12
C LEU A 244 6.96 -1.67 -0.99
N ASP A 245 5.72 -2.04 -0.67
CA ASP A 245 4.50 -1.45 -1.26
C ASP A 245 4.44 -1.40 -2.80
N LEU A 246 4.66 -2.52 -3.49
CA LEU A 246 4.73 -2.56 -4.97
C LEU A 246 3.50 -2.02 -5.73
N THR A 247 2.42 -1.63 -5.03
CA THR A 247 1.30 -0.85 -5.60
C THR A 247 1.78 0.44 -6.28
N GLY A 248 2.91 1.01 -5.83
CA GLY A 248 3.53 2.16 -6.48
C GLY A 248 3.85 1.95 -7.97
N LEU A 249 4.04 0.70 -8.41
CA LEU A 249 4.32 0.36 -9.81
C LEU A 249 3.17 0.69 -10.75
N PHE A 250 1.95 0.92 -10.25
CA PHE A 250 0.87 1.45 -11.09
C PHE A 250 1.22 2.80 -11.73
N ALA A 251 2.09 3.60 -11.11
CA ALA A 251 2.61 4.82 -11.73
C ALA A 251 3.45 4.50 -12.99
N ILE A 252 4.24 3.44 -12.94
CA ILE A 252 5.07 2.96 -14.07
C ILE A 252 4.19 2.32 -15.15
N ALA A 253 3.22 1.49 -14.76
CA ALA A 253 2.27 0.89 -15.70
C ALA A 253 1.40 1.95 -16.42
N SER A 254 1.25 3.15 -15.83
CA SER A 254 0.49 4.25 -16.42
C SER A 254 1.25 5.04 -17.49
N LEU A 255 2.56 4.82 -17.65
CA LEU A 255 3.38 5.48 -18.67
C LEU A 255 2.83 5.24 -20.09
N ASP A 256 2.97 6.21 -20.98
CA ASP A 256 2.49 6.12 -22.36
C ASP A 256 3.42 5.25 -23.23
N ARG A 257 3.27 3.94 -23.09
CA ARG A 257 4.02 2.88 -23.79
C ARG A 257 3.04 1.85 -24.36
N PRO A 258 2.25 2.18 -25.40
CA PRO A 258 1.18 1.32 -25.91
C PRO A 258 1.67 -0.06 -26.36
N GLU A 259 2.91 -0.16 -26.82
CA GLU A 259 3.56 -1.41 -27.21
C GLU A 259 3.79 -2.38 -26.04
N LEU A 260 3.79 -1.87 -24.80
CA LEU A 260 3.93 -2.67 -23.57
C LEU A 260 2.58 -2.95 -22.89
N LYS A 261 1.46 -2.60 -23.54
CA LYS A 261 0.12 -2.70 -22.95
C LYS A 261 -0.76 -3.66 -23.73
N TYR A 262 -1.73 -4.23 -23.03
CA TYR A 262 -2.80 -4.96 -23.71
C TYR A 262 -3.52 -4.05 -24.69
N PRO A 263 -3.90 -4.54 -25.89
CA PRO A 263 -4.74 -3.81 -26.81
C PRO A 263 -6.00 -3.33 -26.10
N LYS A 264 -6.35 -2.05 -26.30
CA LYS A 264 -7.56 -1.48 -25.71
C LYS A 264 -8.78 -2.25 -26.25
N PHE A 265 -9.52 -2.87 -25.36
CA PHE A 265 -10.82 -3.43 -25.68
C PHE A 265 -11.84 -2.28 -25.82
N VAL A 266 -12.55 -2.22 -26.94
CA VAL A 266 -13.63 -1.26 -27.18
C VAL A 266 -14.93 -2.04 -27.14
N ALA A 267 -15.75 -1.72 -26.14
CA ALA A 267 -17.07 -2.33 -25.98
C ALA A 267 -17.99 -1.93 -27.12
N GLY A 268 -18.76 -2.89 -27.65
CA GLY A 268 -19.74 -2.63 -28.69
C GLY A 268 -21.08 -2.20 -28.10
N THR A 269 -21.91 -1.55 -28.91
CA THR A 269 -23.33 -1.36 -28.54
C THR A 269 -24.07 -2.68 -28.68
N HIS A 270 -24.90 -3.04 -27.70
CA HIS A 270 -25.68 -4.28 -27.75
C HIS A 270 -26.62 -4.25 -28.97
N ARG A 271 -26.55 -5.30 -29.80
CA ARG A 271 -27.25 -5.37 -31.10
C ARG A 271 -28.76 -5.16 -31.03
N ASP A 272 -29.37 -5.58 -29.92
CA ASP A 272 -30.82 -5.47 -29.72
C ASP A 272 -31.27 -4.07 -29.27
N LEU A 273 -30.32 -3.20 -28.91
CA LEU A 273 -30.59 -1.79 -28.62
C LEU A 273 -30.30 -0.92 -29.84
N ALA A 274 -29.22 -1.22 -30.57
CA ALA A 274 -28.94 -0.61 -31.86
C ALA A 274 -28.39 -1.66 -32.84
N GLU A 275 -29.09 -1.86 -33.95
CA GLU A 275 -28.63 -2.75 -35.03
C GLU A 275 -27.37 -2.22 -35.72
N VAL A 276 -27.17 -0.89 -35.70
CA VAL A 276 -26.03 -0.19 -36.30
C VAL A 276 -25.59 0.93 -35.36
N GLU A 277 -24.28 1.09 -35.17
CA GLU A 277 -23.75 2.26 -34.46
C GLU A 277 -24.19 3.55 -35.16
N SER A 278 -24.97 4.38 -34.46
CA SER A 278 -25.49 5.63 -34.98
C SER A 278 -25.19 6.78 -34.03
N ALA A 279 -25.19 8.01 -34.54
CA ALA A 279 -25.00 9.21 -33.73
C ALA A 279 -26.20 9.52 -32.81
N SER A 280 -27.35 8.87 -33.03
CA SER A 280 -28.53 8.98 -32.18
C SER A 280 -28.53 7.88 -31.12
N ALA A 281 -28.88 8.25 -29.89
CA ALA A 281 -29.08 7.28 -28.82
C ALA A 281 -30.21 6.30 -29.21
N PRO A 282 -30.02 4.98 -29.05
CA PRO A 282 -31.08 4.01 -29.29
C PRO A 282 -32.28 4.25 -28.36
N ASP A 283 -33.49 4.01 -28.86
CA ASP A 283 -34.70 4.06 -28.02
C ASP A 283 -34.79 2.78 -27.19
N ILE A 284 -34.13 2.80 -26.02
CA ILE A 284 -34.08 1.67 -25.09
C ILE A 284 -35.49 1.22 -24.69
N PHE A 285 -36.44 2.14 -24.52
CA PHE A 285 -37.81 1.77 -24.14
C PHE A 285 -38.57 1.10 -25.27
N ALA A 286 -38.26 1.41 -26.54
CA ALA A 286 -38.81 0.65 -27.66
C ALA A 286 -38.30 -0.79 -27.68
N ALA A 287 -36.99 -0.99 -27.52
CA ALA A 287 -36.39 -2.33 -27.46
C ALA A 287 -36.98 -3.17 -26.30
N LEU A 288 -37.09 -2.57 -25.10
CA LEU A 288 -37.62 -3.24 -23.92
C LEU A 288 -39.13 -3.57 -24.01
N ARG A 289 -39.89 -2.90 -24.88
CA ARG A 289 -41.30 -3.27 -25.14
C ARG A 289 -41.42 -4.54 -25.97
N GLU A 290 -40.41 -4.87 -26.78
CA GLU A 290 -40.43 -6.05 -27.65
C GLU A 290 -39.82 -7.28 -26.98
N ARG A 291 -38.78 -7.09 -26.16
CA ARG A 291 -38.06 -8.17 -25.49
C ARG A 291 -37.25 -7.68 -24.30
N ASP A 292 -36.90 -8.61 -23.42
CA ASP A 292 -35.85 -8.38 -22.43
C ASP A 292 -34.47 -8.32 -23.11
N VAL A 293 -33.60 -7.41 -22.65
CA VAL A 293 -32.22 -7.27 -23.13
C VAL A 293 -31.27 -7.50 -21.96
N LEU A 294 -30.34 -8.45 -22.10
CA LEU A 294 -29.30 -8.75 -21.12
C LEU A 294 -27.98 -8.13 -21.56
N LEU A 295 -27.45 -7.21 -20.77
CA LEU A 295 -26.13 -6.61 -21.01
C LEU A 295 -25.03 -7.38 -20.28
N HIS A 296 -23.94 -7.62 -20.97
CA HIS A 296 -22.75 -8.28 -20.44
C HIS A 296 -21.55 -7.32 -20.47
N HIS A 297 -21.36 -6.59 -19.37
CA HIS A 297 -20.16 -5.76 -19.19
C HIS A 297 -18.92 -6.61 -18.89
N PRO A 298 -17.72 -6.24 -19.38
CA PRO A 298 -17.42 -5.01 -20.12
C PRO A 298 -17.56 -5.12 -21.65
N TYR A 299 -18.17 -6.19 -22.20
CA TYR A 299 -18.29 -6.42 -23.65
C TYR A 299 -19.31 -5.50 -24.31
N ASP A 300 -20.44 -5.30 -23.63
CA ASP A 300 -21.45 -4.32 -24.01
C ASP A 300 -21.12 -2.96 -23.38
N SER A 301 -21.20 -1.91 -24.17
CA SER A 301 -20.88 -0.54 -23.77
C SER A 301 -21.91 -0.01 -22.79
N PHE A 302 -21.48 0.42 -21.61
CA PHE A 302 -22.34 1.05 -20.60
C PHE A 302 -22.94 2.39 -21.06
N SER A 303 -22.25 3.10 -21.96
CA SER A 303 -22.70 4.42 -22.44
C SER A 303 -23.73 4.33 -23.57
N THR A 304 -23.72 3.24 -24.33
CA THR A 304 -24.53 3.10 -25.55
C THR A 304 -25.49 1.92 -25.52
N SER A 305 -25.38 1.03 -24.52
CA SER A 305 -26.30 -0.08 -24.24
C SER A 305 -26.91 0.13 -22.86
#